data_AF-A0A955IKK7-F1
#
_entry.id   AF-A0A955IKK7-F1
#
_cell.length_a   1.000
_cell.length_b   1.000
_cell.length_c   1.000
_cell.angle_alpha   90.00
_cell.angle_beta   90.00
_cell.angle_gamma   90.00
#
_symmetry.space_group_name_H-M   'P 1'
#
loop_
_entity.id
_entity.type
_entity.pdbx_description
1 polymer ?
#
loop_
_entity_poly.entity_id
_entity_poly.type
_entity_poly.pdbx_seq_one_letter_code
_entity_poly.pdbx_strand_id
1 'polypeptide(L)'
;MLSRRHVLYGGLGAITLGLRRSCGLPAFTFAPDPARFAPLADLPLNLPVENVAGLPFATRMTGDPFPNPHRLFPGIHAGHPPLPVPDVPHEYADIVVIGGGISGLASAYLLRDRHPIVLELGPRFGGNARGERWRGINYSLGGAYVITPDDGTFLDTLYRELRLDQVVRVSIDDEMVELGGHILPGFWDGIGVPPADVPAFTAFAELVTRMAEKDYPEIPLPKGDVQWILDLDVMTFRAHIERELGGRLPDTLVAGIQSYCYSSFGGGWEEISAASGWNFLAAEEFGRWVCPGGNAYIAHAMWQALAAMEDPMHPRLRAAAPVHDVRLRDDGVLVSYLLPENRLHAVLAENVVMACPKHVAKYLLHDLARLDPEKRAAMDTLQSRAYVVINVLLDRAVELDFYDIFLLGDATAYPHNEDEAAADSRVADVLSGHFAHVPTGDVPRSVLTLYWPLPWSTGRQTLVEGADSWRDYAERVAPQIRRILRMLDVPELFVRQIRMTAWGHAMPLARPGHIADGTAEALRRPFAERIHFVHQDNWALPAVENCLLDAETVAAAIRAGAAAGV
;
A
#
# COMPACT_ATOMS: atom_id res chain seq x y z
N MET A 1 -20.42 -49.07 16.34
CA MET A 1 -20.61 -47.91 17.24
C MET A 1 -20.30 -46.64 16.40
N LEU A 2 -21.14 -46.17 15.46
CA LEU A 2 -22.39 -45.36 15.54
C LEU A 2 -22.21 -44.09 16.42
N SER A 3 -21.87 -42.87 15.96
CA SER A 3 -22.40 -41.89 14.97
C SER A 3 -23.63 -41.07 15.40
N ARG A 4 -23.57 -39.72 15.38
CA ARG A 4 -24.69 -38.73 15.31
C ARG A 4 -24.10 -37.38 14.87
N ARG A 5 -24.47 -36.64 13.81
CA ARG A 5 -25.70 -36.37 13.02
C ARG A 5 -26.89 -35.80 13.82
N HIS A 6 -27.31 -34.61 13.36
CA HIS A 6 -28.57 -33.89 13.55
C HIS A 6 -28.85 -33.17 14.87
N VAL A 7 -28.99 -31.83 14.78
CA VAL A 7 -30.30 -31.18 15.00
C VAL A 7 -30.52 -30.16 13.88
N LEU A 8 -31.59 -30.39 13.11
CA LEU A 8 -32.17 -29.51 12.10
C LEU A 8 -33.67 -29.44 12.44
N TYR A 9 -34.31 -28.32 12.07
CA TYR A 9 -35.74 -28.01 12.14
C TYR A 9 -36.27 -27.60 13.53
N GLY A 10 -37.10 -26.56 13.67
CA GLY A 10 -37.81 -25.73 12.71
C GLY A 10 -38.87 -24.95 13.49
N GLY A 11 -39.37 -23.83 12.96
CA GLY A 11 -40.42 -23.07 13.65
C GLY A 11 -40.79 -21.76 12.98
N LEU A 12 -41.40 -21.85 11.80
CA LEU A 12 -42.27 -20.79 11.27
C LEU A 12 -43.41 -20.53 12.27
N GLY A 13 -43.52 -19.29 12.75
CA GLY A 13 -44.66 -18.79 13.53
C GLY A 13 -45.11 -17.46 12.96
N ALA A 14 -46.27 -17.48 12.31
CA ALA A 14 -46.85 -16.42 11.52
C ALA A 14 -47.52 -15.30 12.36
N ILE A 15 -47.52 -14.09 11.79
CA ILE A 15 -48.60 -13.10 11.77
C ILE A 15 -49.14 -12.61 13.13
N THR A 16 -48.87 -11.34 13.43
CA THR A 16 -49.89 -10.44 13.99
C THR A 16 -49.72 -9.04 13.42
N LEU A 17 -50.65 -8.69 12.51
CA LEU A 17 -50.89 -7.35 12.02
C LEU A 17 -51.53 -6.53 13.17
N GLY A 18 -50.96 -5.39 13.52
CA GLY A 18 -51.50 -4.50 14.55
C GLY A 18 -51.12 -3.05 14.29
N LEU A 19 -51.95 -2.37 13.50
CA LEU A 19 -51.93 -0.93 13.26
C LEU A 19 -51.91 -0.12 14.56
N ARG A 20 -50.86 0.68 14.79
CA ARG A 20 -50.98 2.02 15.38
C ARG A 20 -49.93 2.97 14.77
N ARG A 21 -50.43 3.93 14.00
CA ARG A 21 -49.73 5.17 13.66
C ARG A 21 -49.51 5.98 14.94
N SER A 22 -48.24 6.26 15.24
CA SER A 22 -47.84 7.42 16.03
C SER A 22 -46.58 7.98 15.37
N CYS A 23 -46.67 9.21 14.87
CA CYS A 23 -45.53 9.97 14.37
C CYS A 23 -44.49 10.15 15.48
N GLY A 24 -43.38 9.45 15.36
CA GLY A 24 -42.15 9.68 16.10
C GLY A 24 -41.02 9.25 15.18
N LEU A 25 -40.22 10.21 14.72
CA LEU A 25 -38.95 9.90 14.07
C LEU A 25 -38.12 9.10 15.07
N PRO A 26 -37.66 7.88 14.74
CA PRO A 26 -36.68 7.24 15.60
C PRO A 26 -35.40 8.04 15.48
N ALA A 27 -34.90 8.54 16.61
CA ALA A 27 -33.49 8.84 16.73
C ALA A 27 -32.76 7.52 16.45
N PHE A 28 -32.26 7.37 15.23
CA PHE A 28 -31.35 6.30 14.88
C PHE A 28 -30.06 6.57 15.65
N THR A 29 -29.97 6.05 16.87
CA THR A 29 -28.68 5.74 17.48
C THR A 29 -28.11 4.57 16.70
N PHE A 30 -27.49 4.85 15.55
CA PHE A 30 -26.53 3.93 14.97
C PHE A 30 -25.36 3.88 15.96
N ALA A 31 -25.27 2.83 16.77
CA ALA A 31 -23.95 2.36 17.13
C ALA A 31 -23.30 1.93 15.80
N PRO A 32 -22.22 2.59 15.35
CA PRO A 32 -21.58 2.17 14.11
C PRO A 32 -21.07 0.75 14.29
N ASP A 33 -21.49 -0.17 13.40
CA ASP A 33 -20.88 -1.49 13.29
C ASP A 33 -19.40 -1.29 12.93
N PRO A 34 -18.45 -1.62 13.83
CA PRO A 34 -17.03 -1.41 13.57
C PRO A 34 -16.58 -2.10 12.28
N ALA A 35 -17.18 -3.25 11.93
CA ALA A 35 -16.84 -4.00 10.72
C ALA A 35 -17.00 -3.18 9.43
N ARG A 36 -17.82 -2.12 9.44
CA ARG A 36 -18.03 -1.24 8.30
C ARG A 36 -16.76 -0.51 7.84
N PHE A 37 -15.81 -0.28 8.75
CA PHE A 37 -14.61 0.52 8.48
C PHE A 37 -13.34 -0.33 8.31
N ALA A 38 -13.48 -1.66 8.34
CA ALA A 38 -12.37 -2.59 8.28
C ALA A 38 -11.54 -2.48 6.97
N PRO A 39 -10.21 -2.70 7.04
CA PRO A 39 -9.35 -2.72 5.86
C PRO A 39 -9.75 -3.73 4.77
N LEU A 40 -10.29 -4.90 5.18
CA LEU A 40 -10.86 -5.92 4.31
C LEU A 40 -12.39 -5.77 4.25
N ALA A 41 -12.97 -5.69 3.05
CA ALA A 41 -14.42 -5.61 2.86
C ALA A 41 -14.97 -6.77 2.05
N ASP A 42 -16.13 -7.29 2.45
CA ASP A 42 -16.87 -8.28 1.68
C ASP A 42 -17.50 -7.67 0.42
N LEU A 43 -17.30 -8.35 -0.70
CA LEU A 43 -18.05 -8.05 -1.91
C LEU A 43 -19.45 -8.69 -1.88
N PRO A 44 -20.47 -7.99 -2.41
CA PRO A 44 -21.79 -8.58 -2.56
C PRO A 44 -21.79 -9.72 -3.59
N LEU A 45 -22.75 -10.65 -3.45
CA LEU A 45 -22.91 -11.75 -4.41
C LEU A 45 -23.30 -11.26 -5.82
N ASN A 46 -24.10 -10.20 -5.88
CA ASN A 46 -24.45 -9.56 -7.15
C ASN A 46 -23.45 -8.42 -7.43
N LEU A 47 -22.64 -8.62 -8.45
CA LEU A 47 -21.62 -7.68 -8.88
C LEU A 47 -22.14 -6.94 -10.12
N PRO A 48 -22.41 -5.63 -10.04
CA PRO A 48 -22.81 -4.86 -11.21
C PRO A 48 -21.64 -4.78 -12.19
N VAL A 49 -21.89 -5.09 -13.46
CA VAL A 49 -20.87 -5.10 -14.50
C VAL A 49 -21.32 -4.28 -15.70
N GLU A 50 -20.32 -3.71 -16.37
CA GLU A 50 -20.45 -3.15 -17.71
C GLU A 50 -19.49 -3.88 -18.65
N ASN A 51 -19.97 -4.22 -19.84
CA ASN A 51 -19.14 -4.86 -20.85
C ASN A 51 -18.30 -3.82 -21.57
N VAL A 52 -16.99 -3.85 -21.37
CA VAL A 52 -16.02 -3.00 -22.07
C VAL A 52 -15.10 -3.90 -22.88
N ALA A 53 -15.03 -3.64 -24.18
CA ALA A 53 -14.30 -4.46 -25.15
C ALA A 53 -14.59 -5.98 -25.03
N GLY A 54 -15.80 -6.37 -24.59
CA GLY A 54 -16.22 -7.77 -24.43
C GLY A 54 -15.91 -8.44 -23.07
N LEU A 55 -15.33 -7.72 -22.11
CA LEU A 55 -15.06 -8.21 -20.75
C LEU A 55 -15.93 -7.50 -19.70
N PRO A 56 -16.33 -8.16 -18.59
CA PRO A 56 -17.23 -7.59 -17.59
C PRO A 56 -16.47 -6.76 -16.55
N PHE A 57 -16.42 -5.44 -16.70
CA PHE A 57 -15.76 -4.54 -15.75
C PHE A 57 -16.71 -4.02 -14.67
N ALA A 58 -16.20 -3.71 -13.49
CA ALA A 58 -16.88 -2.84 -12.53
C ALA A 58 -17.00 -1.42 -13.12
N THR A 59 -18.12 -0.75 -12.86
CA THR A 59 -18.47 0.54 -13.48
C THR A 59 -17.76 1.76 -12.87
N ARG A 60 -16.74 1.55 -12.04
CA ARG A 60 -15.94 2.60 -11.38
C ARG A 60 -14.65 2.02 -10.83
N MET A 61 -13.62 2.86 -10.70
CA MET A 61 -12.44 2.54 -9.92
C MET A 61 -12.68 2.71 -8.42
N THR A 62 -12.05 1.87 -7.61
CA THR A 62 -11.83 2.06 -6.17
C THR A 62 -10.50 2.77 -5.92
N GLY A 63 -10.09 2.95 -4.66
CA GLY A 63 -8.78 3.52 -4.32
C GLY A 63 -8.89 4.94 -3.74
N ASP A 64 -8.09 5.85 -4.25
CA ASP A 64 -8.08 7.25 -3.82
C ASP A 64 -9.38 7.98 -4.20
N PRO A 65 -9.95 8.80 -3.30
CA PRO A 65 -11.08 9.65 -3.64
C PRO A 65 -10.61 10.84 -4.50
N PHE A 66 -10.56 10.65 -5.82
CA PHE A 66 -10.26 11.71 -6.77
C PHE A 66 -11.36 12.78 -6.96
N PRO A 67 -12.68 12.48 -6.86
CA PRO A 67 -13.67 13.52 -7.05
C PRO A 67 -13.73 14.43 -5.81
N ASN A 68 -13.29 15.67 -6.02
CA ASN A 68 -13.43 16.85 -5.17
C ASN A 68 -12.29 17.14 -4.15
N PRO A 69 -11.01 17.27 -4.61
CA PRO A 69 -9.91 17.73 -3.77
C PRO A 69 -10.18 19.11 -3.14
N HIS A 70 -10.97 19.96 -3.82
CA HIS A 70 -11.40 21.27 -3.33
C HIS A 70 -12.35 21.22 -2.12
N ARG A 71 -13.06 20.10 -1.88
CA ARG A 71 -13.91 19.92 -0.69
C ARG A 71 -13.16 19.32 0.49
N LEU A 72 -12.24 18.39 0.24
CA LEU A 72 -11.45 17.74 1.29
C LEU A 72 -10.31 18.65 1.79
N PHE A 73 -9.82 19.53 0.90
CA PHE A 73 -8.71 20.43 1.19
C PHE A 73 -8.92 21.82 0.56
N PRO A 74 -9.96 22.58 0.97
CA PRO A 74 -10.27 23.90 0.40
C PRO A 74 -9.11 24.91 0.48
N GLY A 75 -8.09 24.69 1.32
CA GLY A 75 -6.90 25.56 1.37
C GLY A 75 -5.71 25.14 0.49
N ILE A 76 -5.70 23.93 -0.08
CA ILE A 76 -4.45 23.32 -0.59
C ILE A 76 -4.27 23.50 -2.10
N HIS A 77 -5.36 23.53 -2.89
CA HIS A 77 -5.23 23.49 -4.37
C HIS A 77 -6.08 24.48 -5.19
N ALA A 78 -6.84 25.39 -4.59
CA ALA A 78 -7.41 26.51 -5.35
C ALA A 78 -8.04 27.51 -4.41
N GLY A 79 -7.52 28.75 -4.34
CA GLY A 79 -8.21 30.03 -4.09
C GLY A 79 -9.42 30.17 -3.15
N HIS A 80 -9.78 29.16 -2.35
CA HIS A 80 -10.88 29.19 -1.39
C HIS A 80 -10.30 29.59 -0.03
N PRO A 81 -11.07 30.32 0.80
CA PRO A 81 -10.65 30.63 2.15
C PRO A 81 -10.43 29.32 2.94
N PRO A 82 -9.42 29.26 3.82
CA PRO A 82 -9.23 28.13 4.70
C PRO A 82 -10.48 27.89 5.55
N LEU A 83 -10.74 26.62 5.88
CA LEU A 83 -11.82 26.28 6.80
C LEU A 83 -11.57 26.94 8.17
N PRO A 84 -12.62 27.38 8.88
CA PRO A 84 -12.45 27.91 10.21
C PRO A 84 -11.89 26.83 11.13
N VAL A 85 -10.98 27.22 12.02
CA VAL A 85 -10.41 26.36 13.05
C VAL A 85 -11.10 26.70 14.38
N PRO A 86 -11.72 25.74 15.08
CA PRO A 86 -12.33 26.01 16.38
C PRO A 86 -11.28 26.48 17.40
N ASP A 87 -11.50 27.62 18.07
CA ASP A 87 -10.57 28.13 19.09
C ASP A 87 -10.53 27.29 20.37
N VAL A 88 -11.64 26.61 20.67
CA VAL A 88 -11.83 25.74 21.84
C VAL A 88 -11.86 24.29 21.38
N PRO A 89 -11.01 23.40 21.95
CA PRO A 89 -11.07 21.98 21.65
C PRO A 89 -12.39 21.39 22.15
N HIS A 90 -12.93 20.44 21.39
CA HIS A 90 -14.13 19.70 21.76
C HIS A 90 -13.79 18.46 22.61
N GLU A 91 -12.54 17.99 22.51
CA GLU A 91 -12.02 16.80 23.17
C GLU A 91 -10.52 16.96 23.47
N TYR A 92 -10.04 16.21 24.45
CA TYR A 92 -8.63 16.13 24.82
C TYR A 92 -8.15 14.69 24.68
N ALA A 93 -6.91 14.50 24.24
CA ALA A 93 -6.30 13.19 24.11
C ALA A 93 -4.80 13.23 24.41
N ASP A 94 -4.23 12.12 24.87
CA ASP A 94 -2.78 12.00 25.02
C ASP A 94 -2.13 12.00 23.62
N ILE A 95 -2.71 11.22 22.70
CA ILE A 95 -2.17 10.99 21.35
C ILE A 95 -3.28 11.05 20.31
N VAL A 96 -3.03 11.79 19.23
CA VAL A 96 -3.82 11.73 17.99
C VAL A 96 -2.94 11.22 16.85
N VAL A 97 -3.43 10.23 16.11
CA VAL A 97 -2.81 9.67 14.92
C VAL A 97 -3.60 10.10 13.68
N ILE A 98 -2.92 10.71 12.70
CA ILE A 98 -3.54 11.24 11.49
C ILE A 98 -3.18 10.34 10.32
N GLY A 99 -4.17 9.62 9.79
CA GLY A 99 -4.00 8.58 8.77
C GLY A 99 -4.18 7.18 9.35
N GLY A 100 -5.07 6.40 8.75
CA GLY A 100 -5.45 5.04 9.15
C GLY A 100 -4.86 3.95 8.28
N GLY A 101 -3.74 4.21 7.59
CA GLY A 101 -2.95 3.20 6.87
C GLY A 101 -2.11 2.34 7.82
N ILE A 102 -1.22 1.49 7.27
CA ILE A 102 -0.31 0.65 8.07
C ILE A 102 0.47 1.48 9.09
N SER A 103 1.06 2.61 8.67
CA SER A 103 1.83 3.50 9.56
C SER A 103 1.03 3.98 10.77
N GLY A 104 -0.22 4.39 10.55
CA GLY A 104 -1.08 4.89 11.62
C GLY A 104 -1.67 3.79 12.49
N LEU A 105 -2.09 2.68 11.89
CA LEU A 105 -2.55 1.50 12.62
C LEU A 105 -1.43 0.89 13.47
N ALA A 106 -0.21 0.83 12.96
CA ALA A 106 0.96 0.36 13.72
C ALA A 106 1.27 1.30 14.88
N SER A 107 1.31 2.61 14.62
CA SER A 107 1.52 3.62 15.67
C SER A 107 0.46 3.51 16.78
N ALA A 108 -0.81 3.40 16.40
CA ALA A 108 -1.93 3.23 17.33
C ALA A 108 -1.86 1.90 18.09
N TYR A 109 -1.50 0.81 17.40
CA TYR A 109 -1.34 -0.52 18.00
C TYR A 109 -0.21 -0.52 19.03
N LEU A 110 0.96 0.02 18.69
CA LEU A 110 2.11 0.05 19.59
C LEU A 110 1.87 0.96 20.81
N LEU A 111 1.04 2.01 20.68
CA LEU A 111 0.66 2.94 21.74
C LEU A 111 -0.74 2.66 22.32
N ARG A 112 -1.30 1.47 22.09
CA ARG A 112 -2.69 1.12 22.47
C ARG A 112 -3.00 1.27 23.96
N ASP A 113 -1.98 1.17 24.81
CA ASP A 113 -2.05 1.41 26.26
C ASP A 113 -2.33 2.88 26.62
N ARG A 114 -2.08 3.81 25.69
CA ARG A 114 -2.31 5.26 25.83
C ARG A 114 -3.58 5.72 25.10
N HIS A 115 -4.40 4.79 24.61
CA HIS A 115 -5.72 5.03 24.01
C HIS A 115 -5.74 6.11 22.90
N PRO A 116 -4.90 6.00 21.86
CA PRO A 116 -4.80 7.01 20.81
C PRO A 116 -6.11 7.15 20.01
N ILE A 117 -6.44 8.38 19.60
CA ILE A 117 -7.49 8.65 18.61
C ILE A 117 -6.88 8.55 17.21
N VAL A 118 -7.47 7.76 16.31
CA VAL A 118 -7.03 7.62 14.92
C VAL A 118 -8.05 8.26 13.98
N LEU A 119 -7.60 9.23 13.20
CA LEU A 119 -8.42 9.96 12.23
C LEU A 119 -8.05 9.53 10.81
N GLU A 120 -8.98 8.87 10.12
CA GLU A 120 -8.79 8.38 8.75
C GLU A 120 -9.66 9.17 7.75
N LEU A 121 -9.01 9.64 6.68
CA LEU A 121 -9.65 10.40 5.60
C LEU A 121 -10.73 9.59 4.89
N GLY A 122 -10.39 8.37 4.51
CA GLY A 122 -11.22 7.47 3.73
C GLY A 122 -12.36 6.84 4.54
N PRO A 123 -13.32 6.21 3.86
CA PRO A 123 -14.44 5.53 4.51
C PRO A 123 -14.03 4.21 5.20
N ARG A 124 -12.78 3.75 5.04
CA ARG A 124 -12.23 2.53 5.63
C ARG A 124 -10.76 2.75 5.97
N PHE A 125 -10.31 2.08 7.02
CA PHE A 125 -8.89 1.98 7.37
C PHE A 125 -8.10 1.16 6.34
N GLY A 126 -6.78 1.14 6.46
CA GLY A 126 -5.85 0.32 5.67
C GLY A 126 -5.00 1.11 4.68
N GLY A 127 -5.41 2.31 4.27
CA GLY A 127 -4.66 3.11 3.28
C GLY A 127 -4.45 2.33 1.98
N ASN A 128 -3.19 2.24 1.51
CA ASN A 128 -2.81 1.42 0.34
C ASN A 128 -2.87 -0.09 0.62
N ALA A 129 -2.87 -0.50 1.88
CA ALA A 129 -3.05 -1.89 2.30
C ALA A 129 -4.53 -2.19 2.56
N ARG A 130 -5.39 -1.86 1.60
CA ARG A 130 -6.80 -2.25 1.59
C ARG A 130 -6.99 -3.50 0.75
N GLY A 131 -8.01 -4.27 1.09
CA GLY A 131 -8.37 -5.48 0.37
C GLY A 131 -9.87 -5.65 0.27
N GLU A 132 -10.27 -6.64 -0.53
CA GLU A 132 -11.64 -7.08 -0.68
C GLU A 132 -11.70 -8.61 -0.54
N ARG A 133 -12.88 -9.12 -0.19
CA ARG A 133 -13.16 -10.55 -0.06
C ARG A 133 -14.27 -10.94 -1.02
N TRP A 134 -13.95 -11.80 -1.98
CA TRP A 134 -14.92 -12.34 -2.92
C TRP A 134 -15.18 -13.81 -2.63
N ARG A 135 -16.39 -14.10 -2.12
CA ARG A 135 -16.84 -15.47 -1.81
C ARG A 135 -15.84 -16.28 -0.97
N GLY A 136 -15.23 -15.62 0.02
CA GLY A 136 -14.27 -16.22 0.94
C GLY A 136 -12.79 -16.06 0.55
N ILE A 137 -12.49 -15.57 -0.66
CA ILE A 137 -11.12 -15.32 -1.11
C ILE A 137 -10.76 -13.86 -0.85
N ASN A 138 -9.77 -13.63 0.00
CA ASN A 138 -9.19 -12.31 0.22
C ASN A 138 -8.22 -11.98 -0.91
N TYR A 139 -8.22 -10.75 -1.41
CA TYR A 139 -7.23 -10.24 -2.34
C TYR A 139 -6.87 -8.78 -2.03
N SER A 140 -5.65 -8.40 -2.40
CA SER A 140 -5.14 -7.03 -2.19
C SER A 140 -5.67 -6.06 -3.25
N LEU A 141 -5.85 -4.81 -2.84
CA LEU A 141 -6.04 -3.66 -3.73
C LEU A 141 -4.77 -2.81 -3.88
N GLY A 142 -3.66 -3.21 -3.23
CA GLY A 142 -2.41 -2.46 -3.17
C GLY A 142 -1.26 -3.37 -2.72
N GLY A 143 -0.62 -3.10 -1.58
CA GLY A 143 0.57 -3.87 -1.13
C GLY A 143 0.36 -5.39 -1.06
N ALA A 144 1.34 -6.16 -1.51
CA ALA A 144 1.19 -7.59 -1.78
C ALA A 144 1.85 -8.51 -0.75
N TYR A 145 3.06 -8.20 -0.31
CA TYR A 145 3.86 -9.02 0.61
C TYR A 145 4.69 -8.16 1.57
N VAL A 146 5.36 -8.85 2.50
CA VAL A 146 6.45 -8.35 3.32
C VAL A 146 7.63 -9.30 3.21
N ILE A 147 8.85 -8.83 3.49
CA ILE A 147 10.02 -9.70 3.55
C ILE A 147 9.96 -10.56 4.81
N THR A 148 10.42 -11.81 4.71
CA THR A 148 10.54 -12.72 5.85
C THR A 148 11.39 -12.04 6.93
N PRO A 149 10.87 -11.83 8.15
CA PRO A 149 11.65 -11.18 9.18
C PRO A 149 12.72 -12.11 9.74
N ASP A 150 13.86 -11.55 10.13
CA ASP A 150 14.85 -12.29 10.93
C ASP A 150 14.28 -12.66 12.29
N ASP A 151 14.54 -13.89 12.74
CA ASP A 151 14.08 -14.42 14.03
C ASP A 151 14.50 -13.50 15.20
N GLY A 152 13.53 -13.19 16.07
CA GLY A 152 13.77 -12.40 17.28
C GLY A 152 13.88 -10.88 17.06
N THR A 153 13.74 -10.39 15.82
CA THR A 153 13.60 -8.96 15.55
C THR A 153 12.25 -8.41 16.00
N PHE A 154 12.13 -7.08 16.01
CA PHE A 154 10.85 -6.41 16.25
C PHE A 154 9.77 -6.86 15.25
N LEU A 155 10.12 -6.96 13.97
CA LEU A 155 9.18 -7.37 12.92
C LEU A 155 8.70 -8.81 13.13
N ASP A 156 9.61 -9.75 13.42
CA ASP A 156 9.25 -11.14 13.76
C ASP A 156 8.29 -11.19 14.97
N THR A 157 8.62 -10.46 16.04
CA THR A 157 7.78 -10.38 17.23
C THR A 157 6.39 -9.84 16.91
N LEU A 158 6.30 -8.72 16.19
CA LEU A 158 5.04 -8.10 15.80
C LEU A 158 4.21 -9.02 14.89
N TYR A 159 4.83 -9.67 13.92
CA TYR A 159 4.15 -10.56 12.98
C TYR A 159 3.57 -11.78 13.70
N ARG A 160 4.28 -12.36 14.65
CA ARG A 160 3.77 -13.46 15.51
C ARG A 160 2.66 -12.99 16.45
N GLU A 161 2.78 -11.81 17.04
CA GLU A 161 1.69 -11.21 17.84
C GLU A 161 0.40 -11.06 17.02
N LEU A 162 0.53 -10.65 15.77
CA LEU A 162 -0.58 -10.54 14.81
C LEU A 162 -0.99 -11.89 14.19
N ARG A 163 -0.28 -12.99 14.54
CA ARG A 163 -0.49 -14.36 14.05
C ARG A 163 -0.36 -14.49 12.52
N LEU A 164 0.51 -13.69 11.91
CA LEU A 164 0.77 -13.76 10.47
C LEU A 164 1.45 -15.08 10.09
N ASP A 165 2.35 -15.57 10.95
CA ASP A 165 3.07 -16.84 10.84
C ASP A 165 2.15 -18.06 10.70
N GLN A 166 0.89 -17.95 11.11
CA GLN A 166 -0.10 -19.03 11.06
C GLN A 166 -0.90 -19.07 9.75
N VAL A 167 -0.82 -18.03 8.92
CA VAL A 167 -1.64 -17.87 7.71
C VAL A 167 -0.82 -17.59 6.45
N VAL A 168 0.45 -17.26 6.62
CA VAL A 168 1.34 -16.90 5.53
C VAL A 168 1.71 -18.12 4.68
N ARG A 169 1.89 -17.90 3.38
CA ARG A 169 2.64 -18.78 2.50
C ARG A 169 3.92 -18.06 2.08
N VAL A 170 5.07 -18.73 2.20
CA VAL A 170 6.37 -18.16 1.82
C VAL A 170 6.60 -18.39 0.32
N SER A 171 7.07 -17.37 -0.38
CA SER A 171 7.57 -17.43 -1.76
C SER A 171 9.07 -17.18 -1.75
N ILE A 172 9.89 -18.17 -2.16
CA ILE A 172 11.36 -18.04 -2.18
C ILE A 172 12.00 -18.67 -3.43
N ASP A 173 11.27 -19.44 -4.25
CA ASP A 173 11.81 -20.14 -5.43
C ASP A 173 10.88 -20.09 -6.67
N ASP A 174 9.79 -19.31 -6.61
CA ASP A 174 8.70 -19.32 -7.61
C ASP A 174 8.79 -18.15 -8.60
N GLU A 175 10.00 -17.70 -8.95
CA GLU A 175 10.17 -16.54 -9.83
C GLU A 175 9.91 -16.90 -11.29
N MET A 176 8.71 -16.54 -11.73
CA MET A 176 8.25 -16.78 -13.09
C MET A 176 8.28 -15.48 -13.89
N VAL A 177 8.79 -15.57 -15.11
CA VAL A 177 8.80 -14.45 -16.05
C VAL A 177 8.14 -14.88 -17.35
N GLU A 178 7.23 -14.06 -17.84
CA GLU A 178 6.69 -14.19 -19.17
C GLU A 178 7.59 -13.49 -20.19
N LEU A 179 8.05 -14.27 -21.17
CA LEU A 179 8.84 -13.80 -22.30
C LEU A 179 8.25 -14.36 -23.60
N GLY A 180 7.90 -13.47 -24.54
CA GLY A 180 7.36 -13.85 -25.85
C GLY A 180 6.06 -14.66 -25.80
N GLY A 181 5.25 -14.49 -24.75
CA GLY A 181 4.01 -15.24 -24.52
C GLY A 181 4.19 -16.57 -23.78
N HIS A 182 5.39 -16.90 -23.32
CA HIS A 182 5.70 -18.12 -22.60
C HIS A 182 6.11 -17.82 -21.16
N ILE A 183 5.53 -18.53 -20.19
CA ILE A 183 5.94 -18.48 -18.78
C ILE A 183 7.21 -19.33 -18.64
N LEU A 184 8.28 -18.72 -18.14
CA LEU A 184 9.59 -19.33 -17.94
C LEU A 184 9.91 -19.35 -16.44
N PRO A 185 9.87 -20.53 -15.79
CA PRO A 185 10.54 -20.68 -14.51
C PRO A 185 12.06 -20.62 -14.73
N GLY A 186 12.79 -19.91 -13.87
CA GLY A 186 14.26 -19.79 -13.94
C GLY A 186 14.79 -18.84 -15.02
N PHE A 187 14.03 -17.80 -15.36
CA PHE A 187 14.51 -16.73 -16.25
C PHE A 187 15.84 -16.13 -15.77
N TRP A 188 15.98 -15.91 -14.46
CA TRP A 188 17.21 -15.38 -13.85
C TRP A 188 18.39 -16.36 -13.91
N ASP A 189 18.12 -17.66 -14.05
CA ASP A 189 19.13 -18.70 -14.33
C ASP A 189 19.53 -18.77 -15.81
N GLY A 190 19.01 -17.86 -16.64
CA GLY A 190 19.27 -17.80 -18.09
C GLY A 190 18.35 -18.67 -18.94
N ILE A 191 17.25 -19.20 -18.38
CA ILE A 191 16.28 -19.99 -19.17
C ILE A 191 15.53 -19.07 -20.16
N GLY A 192 15.51 -19.47 -21.43
CA GLY A 192 14.89 -18.69 -22.52
C GLY A 192 15.72 -17.49 -22.99
N VAL A 193 16.92 -17.31 -22.44
CA VAL A 193 17.86 -16.24 -22.78
C VAL A 193 18.87 -16.73 -23.84
N PRO A 194 19.33 -15.88 -24.78
CA PRO A 194 20.38 -16.25 -25.73
C PRO A 194 21.66 -16.73 -25.01
N PRO A 195 22.33 -17.81 -25.48
CA PRO A 195 23.54 -18.32 -24.82
C PRO A 195 24.67 -17.31 -24.64
N ALA A 196 24.73 -16.28 -25.50
CA ALA A 196 25.71 -15.20 -25.40
C ALA A 196 25.48 -14.27 -24.20
N ASP A 197 24.24 -14.20 -23.70
CA ASP A 197 23.83 -13.29 -22.64
C ASP A 197 23.85 -13.95 -21.25
N VAL A 198 23.82 -15.30 -21.20
CA VAL A 198 23.86 -16.10 -19.95
C VAL A 198 24.99 -15.67 -18.99
N PRO A 199 26.23 -15.39 -19.44
CA PRO A 199 27.28 -14.92 -18.52
C PRO A 199 26.92 -13.63 -17.77
N ALA A 200 26.15 -12.72 -18.39
CA ALA A 200 25.71 -11.49 -17.74
C ALA A 200 24.64 -11.77 -16.67
N PHE A 201 23.74 -12.72 -16.92
CA PHE A 201 22.76 -13.19 -15.93
C PHE A 201 23.46 -13.85 -14.74
N THR A 202 24.43 -14.73 -14.97
CA THR A 202 25.22 -15.34 -13.90
C THR A 202 25.95 -14.30 -13.06
N ALA A 203 26.62 -13.34 -13.69
CA ALA A 203 27.33 -12.27 -12.98
C ALA A 203 26.36 -11.36 -12.18
N PHE A 204 25.16 -11.12 -12.72
CA PHE A 204 24.12 -10.38 -12.01
C PHE A 204 23.58 -11.16 -10.80
N ALA A 205 23.32 -12.46 -10.93
CA ALA A 205 22.91 -13.31 -9.82
C ALA A 205 23.98 -13.35 -8.72
N GLU A 206 25.26 -13.52 -9.07
CA GLU A 206 26.38 -13.44 -8.11
C GLU A 206 26.45 -12.07 -7.41
N LEU A 207 26.15 -10.99 -8.12
CA LEU A 207 26.06 -9.65 -7.56
C LEU A 207 24.90 -9.54 -6.57
N VAL A 208 23.70 -10.01 -6.94
CA VAL A 208 22.52 -10.03 -6.05
C VAL A 208 22.83 -10.82 -4.78
N THR A 209 23.38 -12.03 -4.88
CA THR A 209 23.76 -12.85 -3.72
C THR A 209 24.78 -12.13 -2.83
N ARG A 210 25.79 -11.48 -3.41
CA ARG A 210 26.75 -10.68 -2.62
C ARG A 210 26.06 -9.52 -1.90
N MET A 211 25.17 -8.82 -2.58
CA MET A 211 24.41 -7.71 -1.99
C MET A 211 23.49 -8.21 -0.88
N ALA A 212 22.89 -9.39 -0.99
CA ALA A 212 22.03 -9.95 0.06
C ALA A 212 22.83 -10.45 1.28
N GLU A 213 23.95 -11.15 1.05
CA GLU A 213 24.68 -11.83 2.13
C GLU A 213 25.73 -10.97 2.84
N LYS A 214 26.30 -9.97 2.16
CA LYS A 214 27.49 -9.24 2.64
C LYS A 214 27.31 -7.73 2.63
N ASP A 215 26.75 -7.20 1.56
CA ASP A 215 26.74 -5.77 1.27
C ASP A 215 25.31 -5.19 1.33
N TYR A 216 24.41 -5.75 2.16
CA TYR A 216 22.99 -5.40 2.17
C TYR A 216 22.74 -4.00 2.77
N PRO A 217 22.25 -3.02 2.00
CA PRO A 217 22.04 -1.67 2.50
C PRO A 217 20.76 -1.62 3.33
N GLU A 218 20.90 -1.73 4.65
CA GLU A 218 19.78 -1.66 5.58
C GLU A 218 19.18 -0.24 5.60
N ILE A 219 17.89 -0.15 5.26
CA ILE A 219 17.09 1.09 5.27
C ILE A 219 15.77 0.76 5.97
N PRO A 220 15.44 1.33 7.14
CA PRO A 220 16.08 2.43 7.86
C PRO A 220 17.55 2.21 8.23
N LEU A 221 18.35 3.29 8.21
CA LEU A 221 19.78 3.21 8.48
C LEU A 221 20.07 2.63 9.89
N PRO A 222 21.00 1.67 10.01
CA PRO A 222 21.40 1.11 11.29
C PRO A 222 22.27 2.11 12.08
N LYS A 223 22.50 1.80 13.36
CA LYS A 223 23.48 2.54 14.16
C LYS A 223 24.90 2.13 13.74
N GLY A 224 25.79 3.10 13.56
CA GLY A 224 27.21 2.84 13.26
C GLY A 224 27.68 3.50 11.98
N ASP A 225 28.68 2.90 11.33
CA ASP A 225 29.21 3.39 10.05
C ASP A 225 28.28 3.01 8.90
N VAL A 226 27.65 4.03 8.33
CA VAL A 226 26.71 3.93 7.21
C VAL A 226 27.25 4.60 5.94
N GLN A 227 28.51 5.06 5.94
CA GLN A 227 29.05 5.86 4.83
C GLN A 227 28.97 5.14 3.49
N TRP A 228 29.19 3.83 3.47
CA TRP A 228 29.09 3.03 2.25
C TRP A 228 27.65 2.98 1.70
N ILE A 229 26.62 3.01 2.55
CA ILE A 229 25.21 3.13 2.13
C ILE A 229 24.97 4.51 1.53
N LEU A 230 25.55 5.56 2.13
CA LEU A 230 25.43 6.93 1.59
C LEU A 230 26.15 7.07 0.24
N ASP A 231 27.29 6.39 0.07
CA ASP A 231 28.02 6.35 -1.20
C ASP A 231 27.20 5.62 -2.28
N LEU A 232 26.47 4.54 -1.92
CA LEU A 232 25.49 3.91 -2.81
C LEU A 232 24.32 4.83 -3.12
N ASP A 233 23.81 5.56 -2.14
CA ASP A 233 22.63 6.42 -2.28
C ASP A 233 22.85 7.56 -3.28
N VAL A 234 24.07 8.07 -3.44
CA VAL A 234 24.36 9.14 -4.43
C VAL A 234 24.48 8.64 -5.87
N MET A 235 24.45 7.32 -6.10
CA MET A 235 24.47 6.71 -7.42
C MET A 235 23.07 6.23 -7.82
N THR A 236 22.76 6.24 -9.12
CA THR A 236 21.57 5.52 -9.60
C THR A 236 21.81 4.01 -9.53
N PHE A 237 20.73 3.26 -9.37
CA PHE A 237 20.82 1.79 -9.33
C PHE A 237 21.44 1.22 -10.60
N ARG A 238 21.05 1.76 -11.76
CA ARG A 238 21.66 1.46 -13.06
C ARG A 238 23.16 1.70 -13.07
N ALA A 239 23.62 2.89 -12.65
CA ALA A 239 25.04 3.24 -12.68
C ALA A 239 25.88 2.31 -11.80
N HIS A 240 25.33 1.87 -10.67
CA HIS A 240 25.99 0.90 -9.82
C HIS A 240 26.10 -0.48 -10.50
N ILE A 241 25.00 -1.04 -11.01
CA ILE A 241 25.02 -2.36 -11.67
C ILE A 241 25.94 -2.35 -12.89
N GLU A 242 25.84 -1.35 -13.77
CA GLU A 242 26.71 -1.25 -14.96
C GLU A 242 28.20 -1.15 -14.56
N ARG A 243 28.52 -0.49 -13.44
CA ARG A 243 29.89 -0.44 -12.92
C ARG A 243 30.38 -1.79 -12.43
N GLU A 244 29.58 -2.51 -11.63
CA GLU A 244 29.96 -3.81 -11.07
C GLU A 244 30.08 -4.89 -12.15
N LEU A 245 29.24 -4.83 -13.19
CA LEU A 245 29.20 -5.81 -14.28
C LEU A 245 30.06 -5.43 -15.50
N GLY A 246 30.77 -4.31 -15.46
CA GLY A 246 31.76 -3.94 -16.47
C GLY A 246 31.19 -3.36 -17.77
N GLY A 247 30.00 -2.75 -17.75
CA GLY A 247 29.44 -1.97 -18.86
C GLY A 247 27.99 -2.27 -19.21
N ARG A 248 27.65 -2.12 -20.49
CA ARG A 248 26.28 -2.29 -21.02
C ARG A 248 25.83 -3.74 -20.88
N LEU A 249 24.63 -3.93 -20.33
CA LEU A 249 23.99 -5.23 -20.16
C LEU A 249 23.17 -5.64 -21.40
N PRO A 250 22.91 -6.94 -21.61
CA PRO A 250 21.97 -7.42 -22.62
C PRO A 250 20.56 -6.85 -22.42
N ASP A 251 19.85 -6.56 -23.51
CA ASP A 251 18.52 -5.91 -23.46
C ASP A 251 17.49 -6.77 -22.69
N THR A 252 17.62 -8.10 -22.72
CA THR A 252 16.79 -9.04 -21.93
C THR A 252 17.00 -8.90 -20.42
N LEU A 253 18.25 -8.75 -19.96
CA LEU A 253 18.57 -8.51 -18.55
C LEU A 253 18.07 -7.12 -18.12
N VAL A 254 18.27 -6.12 -18.97
CA VAL A 254 17.76 -4.76 -18.74
C VAL A 254 16.24 -4.77 -18.58
N ALA A 255 15.51 -5.45 -19.46
CA ALA A 255 14.05 -5.56 -19.38
C ALA A 255 13.59 -6.20 -18.07
N GLY A 256 14.27 -7.26 -17.61
CA GLY A 256 13.99 -7.89 -16.31
C GLY A 256 14.16 -6.91 -15.14
N ILE A 257 15.32 -6.25 -15.07
CA ILE A 257 15.62 -5.29 -13.98
C ILE A 257 14.67 -4.10 -14.03
N GLN A 258 14.41 -3.56 -15.21
CA GLN A 258 13.50 -2.43 -15.40
C GLN A 258 12.07 -2.79 -15.01
N SER A 259 11.60 -3.99 -15.38
CA SER A 259 10.27 -4.48 -15.02
C SER A 259 10.11 -4.61 -13.52
N TYR A 260 11.11 -5.18 -12.84
CA TYR A 260 11.14 -5.22 -11.38
C TYR A 260 11.06 -3.80 -10.81
N CYS A 261 11.87 -2.86 -11.32
CA CYS A 261 11.89 -1.52 -10.78
C CYS A 261 10.56 -0.76 -10.96
N TYR A 262 9.94 -0.87 -12.14
CA TYR A 262 8.62 -0.27 -12.37
C TYR A 262 7.55 -0.87 -11.47
N SER A 263 7.55 -2.18 -11.25
CA SER A 263 6.57 -2.80 -10.36
C SER A 263 6.77 -2.38 -8.91
N SER A 264 8.00 -2.53 -8.40
CA SER A 264 8.34 -2.39 -6.98
C SER A 264 8.50 -0.95 -6.51
N PHE A 265 8.92 -0.02 -7.38
CA PHE A 265 9.15 1.39 -7.00
C PHE A 265 8.26 2.38 -7.76
N GLY A 266 7.57 1.94 -8.81
CA GLY A 266 6.86 2.85 -9.71
C GLY A 266 7.80 3.77 -10.50
N GLY A 267 9.10 3.46 -10.61
CA GLY A 267 10.10 4.24 -11.33
C GLY A 267 11.24 3.36 -11.83
N GLY A 268 12.05 3.89 -12.75
CA GLY A 268 13.12 3.12 -13.39
C GLY A 268 14.40 3.02 -12.56
N TRP A 269 15.22 2.00 -12.81
CA TRP A 269 16.56 1.84 -12.20
C TRP A 269 17.52 3.00 -12.52
N GLU A 270 17.22 3.80 -13.53
CA GLU A 270 17.91 5.04 -13.87
C GLU A 270 17.49 6.24 -13.02
N GLU A 271 16.37 6.14 -12.31
CA GLU A 271 15.79 7.20 -11.47
C GLU A 271 16.02 6.97 -9.97
N ILE A 272 16.08 5.70 -9.53
CA ILE A 272 16.20 5.35 -8.11
C ILE A 272 17.66 5.24 -7.66
N SER A 273 17.92 5.51 -6.37
CA SER A 273 19.24 5.36 -5.78
C SER A 273 19.66 3.89 -5.69
N ALA A 274 20.97 3.61 -5.79
CA ALA A 274 21.48 2.24 -5.70
C ALA A 274 21.26 1.65 -4.30
N ALA A 275 21.34 2.45 -3.24
CA ALA A 275 21.02 2.01 -1.89
C ALA A 275 19.57 1.50 -1.80
N SER A 276 18.61 2.26 -2.35
CA SER A 276 17.19 1.88 -2.38
C SER A 276 16.92 0.68 -3.29
N GLY A 277 17.55 0.63 -4.46
CA GLY A 277 17.42 -0.47 -5.41
C GLY A 277 17.90 -1.80 -4.81
N TRP A 278 19.06 -1.80 -4.17
CA TRP A 278 19.60 -3.00 -3.52
C TRP A 278 18.85 -3.38 -2.25
N ASN A 279 18.39 -2.40 -1.44
CA ASN A 279 17.57 -2.70 -0.26
C ASN A 279 16.34 -3.54 -0.61
N PHE A 280 15.70 -3.26 -1.74
CA PHE A 280 14.55 -4.04 -2.19
C PHE A 280 14.94 -5.31 -2.95
N LEU A 281 15.76 -5.19 -4.01
CA LEU A 281 16.08 -6.33 -4.88
C LEU A 281 16.82 -7.45 -4.12
N ALA A 282 17.81 -7.10 -3.30
CA ALA A 282 18.56 -8.11 -2.56
C ALA A 282 17.75 -8.73 -1.41
N ALA A 283 16.73 -8.03 -0.89
CA ALA A 283 15.87 -8.56 0.16
C ALA A 283 14.96 -9.70 -0.33
N GLU A 284 14.74 -9.81 -1.65
CA GLU A 284 13.99 -10.91 -2.25
C GLU A 284 14.62 -12.28 -1.91
N GLU A 285 15.95 -12.32 -1.76
CA GLU A 285 16.71 -13.52 -1.36
C GLU A 285 16.37 -14.01 0.06
N PHE A 286 15.77 -13.16 0.90
CA PHE A 286 15.33 -13.52 2.25
C PHE A 286 13.95 -14.22 2.24
N GLY A 287 13.28 -14.23 1.09
CA GLY A 287 11.95 -14.80 0.89
C GLY A 287 10.82 -13.85 1.26
N ARG A 288 9.68 -14.02 0.58
CA ARG A 288 8.50 -13.16 0.72
C ARG A 288 7.40 -13.85 1.54
N TRP A 289 6.95 -13.20 2.59
CA TRP A 289 5.77 -13.58 3.37
C TRP A 289 4.49 -13.02 2.73
N VAL A 290 3.68 -13.91 2.15
CA VAL A 290 2.40 -13.54 1.51
C VAL A 290 1.24 -13.96 2.40
N CYS A 291 0.46 -12.99 2.89
CA CYS A 291 -0.75 -13.25 3.68
C CYS A 291 -2.01 -13.34 2.80
N PRO A 292 -3.12 -13.93 3.29
CA PRO A 292 -4.40 -13.93 2.56
C PRO A 292 -4.93 -12.51 2.30
N GLY A 293 -4.89 -12.05 1.06
CA GLY A 293 -5.20 -10.66 0.70
C GLY A 293 -4.00 -9.70 0.76
N GLY A 294 -2.79 -10.23 0.82
CA GLY A 294 -1.54 -9.47 0.92
C GLY A 294 -1.47 -8.61 2.17
N ASN A 295 -0.95 -7.39 2.01
CA ASN A 295 -0.73 -6.48 3.15
C ASN A 295 -2.04 -5.98 3.78
N ALA A 296 -3.18 -6.15 3.09
CA ALA A 296 -4.49 -5.87 3.66
C ALA A 296 -4.81 -6.73 4.89
N TYR A 297 -4.26 -7.95 4.96
CA TYR A 297 -4.39 -8.79 6.14
C TYR A 297 -3.69 -8.19 7.35
N ILE A 298 -2.49 -7.65 7.17
CA ILE A 298 -1.67 -7.03 8.23
C ILE A 298 -2.41 -5.81 8.79
N ALA A 299 -2.87 -4.92 7.91
CA ALA A 299 -3.69 -3.77 8.31
C ALA A 299 -4.97 -4.22 9.03
N HIS A 300 -5.64 -5.26 8.53
CA HIS A 300 -6.85 -5.79 9.15
C HIS A 300 -6.58 -6.39 10.54
N ALA A 301 -5.49 -7.12 10.75
CA ALA A 301 -5.13 -7.71 12.03
C ALA A 301 -4.88 -6.63 13.10
N MET A 302 -4.09 -5.60 12.77
CA MET A 302 -3.88 -4.45 13.67
C MET A 302 -5.19 -3.71 13.97
N TRP A 303 -5.99 -3.45 12.93
CA TRP A 303 -7.28 -2.79 13.08
C TRP A 303 -8.24 -3.61 13.95
N GLN A 304 -8.30 -4.94 13.78
CA GLN A 304 -9.13 -5.82 14.60
C GLN A 304 -8.71 -5.77 16.08
N ALA A 305 -7.41 -5.80 16.35
CA ALA A 305 -6.90 -5.71 17.73
C ALA A 305 -7.30 -4.38 18.39
N LEU A 306 -7.20 -3.27 17.66
CA LEU A 306 -7.63 -1.95 18.14
C LEU A 306 -9.15 -1.85 18.29
N ALA A 307 -9.91 -2.34 17.32
CA ALA A 307 -11.37 -2.34 17.33
C ALA A 307 -11.95 -3.16 18.49
N ALA A 308 -11.27 -4.23 18.90
CA ALA A 308 -11.65 -5.02 20.09
C ALA A 308 -11.48 -4.24 21.41
N MET A 309 -10.73 -3.13 21.41
CA MET A 309 -10.50 -2.23 22.54
C MET A 309 -11.34 -0.95 22.47
N GLU A 310 -12.21 -0.81 21.46
CA GLU A 310 -13.06 0.37 21.30
C GLU A 310 -14.13 0.47 22.38
N ASP A 311 -14.34 1.70 22.86
CA ASP A 311 -15.52 2.05 23.64
C ASP A 311 -16.58 2.62 22.67
N PRO A 312 -17.75 1.98 22.50
CA PRO A 312 -18.80 2.47 21.62
C PRO A 312 -19.31 3.89 21.96
N MET A 313 -19.15 4.33 23.21
CA MET A 313 -19.53 5.67 23.64
C MET A 313 -18.48 6.73 23.29
N HIS A 314 -17.22 6.31 23.15
CA HIS A 314 -16.07 7.18 22.89
C HIS A 314 -15.20 6.55 21.79
N PRO A 315 -15.69 6.48 20.55
CA PRO A 315 -14.96 5.82 19.47
C PRO A 315 -13.65 6.56 19.21
N ARG A 316 -12.54 5.82 19.20
CA ARG A 316 -11.21 6.34 18.91
C ARG A 316 -10.80 6.04 17.48
N LEU A 317 -11.33 4.97 16.88
CA LEU A 317 -11.14 4.67 15.46
C LEU A 317 -12.19 5.42 14.62
N ARG A 318 -11.79 6.56 14.04
CA ARG A 318 -12.70 7.45 13.30
C ARG A 318 -12.37 7.48 11.81
N ALA A 319 -13.10 6.71 11.02
CA ALA A 319 -13.07 6.79 9.55
C ALA A 319 -13.93 7.96 9.03
N ALA A 320 -13.71 8.36 7.78
CA ALA A 320 -14.34 9.52 7.15
C ALA A 320 -14.20 10.81 7.97
N ALA A 321 -13.04 10.99 8.60
CA ALA A 321 -12.69 12.11 9.47
C ALA A 321 -11.50 12.89 8.89
N PRO A 322 -11.68 13.62 7.77
CA PRO A 322 -10.58 14.38 7.14
C PRO A 322 -10.08 15.47 8.08
N VAL A 323 -8.79 15.38 8.44
CA VAL A 323 -8.07 16.45 9.12
C VAL A 323 -7.75 17.55 8.10
N HIS A 324 -7.91 18.81 8.52
CA HIS A 324 -7.67 19.97 7.66
C HIS A 324 -6.73 21.03 8.26
N ASP A 325 -6.43 20.98 9.57
CA ASP A 325 -5.46 21.86 10.23
C ASP A 325 -4.85 21.14 11.44
N VAL A 326 -3.53 21.24 11.60
CA VAL A 326 -2.76 20.76 12.74
C VAL A 326 -1.88 21.90 13.21
N ARG A 327 -2.14 22.41 14.42
CA ARG A 327 -1.52 23.64 14.91
C ARG A 327 -0.91 23.47 16.27
N LEU A 328 0.35 23.92 16.40
CA LEU A 328 1.01 24.04 17.70
C LEU A 328 0.35 25.13 18.54
N ARG A 329 0.15 24.82 19.82
CA ARG A 329 -0.25 25.74 20.88
C ARG A 329 0.66 25.56 22.09
N ASP A 330 0.62 26.50 23.02
CA ASP A 330 1.40 26.41 24.26
C ASP A 330 0.97 25.21 25.13
N ASP A 331 -0.30 24.81 25.04
CA ASP A 331 -0.94 23.74 25.80
C ASP A 331 -1.00 22.38 25.08
N GLY A 332 -0.42 22.27 23.87
CA GLY A 332 -0.39 21.02 23.10
C GLY A 332 -0.48 21.23 21.60
N VAL A 333 -1.09 20.28 20.89
CA VAL A 333 -1.31 20.33 19.45
C VAL A 333 -2.81 20.25 19.17
N LEU A 334 -3.36 21.27 18.54
CA LEU A 334 -4.77 21.29 18.15
C LEU A 334 -4.92 20.65 16.76
N VAL A 335 -5.69 19.57 16.69
CA VAL A 335 -6.01 18.85 15.45
C VAL A 335 -7.47 19.11 15.10
N SER A 336 -7.72 19.74 13.95
CA SER A 336 -9.07 20.06 13.46
C SER A 336 -9.45 19.18 12.28
N TYR A 337 -10.65 18.60 12.34
CA TYR A 337 -11.16 17.67 11.33
C TYR A 337 -12.66 17.84 11.11
N LEU A 338 -13.15 17.29 9.99
CA LEU A 338 -14.58 17.30 9.68
C LEU A 338 -15.26 16.02 10.13
N LEU A 339 -16.42 16.19 10.75
CA LEU A 339 -17.44 15.17 10.91
C LEU A 339 -18.40 15.17 9.70
N PRO A 340 -19.32 14.20 9.61
CA PRO A 340 -20.41 14.24 8.63
C PRO A 340 -21.10 15.61 8.55
N GLU A 341 -21.62 15.92 7.36
CA GLU A 341 -22.24 17.21 7.04
C GLU A 341 -21.33 18.44 7.21
N ASN A 342 -20.00 18.26 7.09
CA ASN A 342 -18.98 19.32 7.23
C ASN A 342 -18.97 20.01 8.60
N ARG A 343 -19.38 19.30 9.66
CA ARG A 343 -19.28 19.83 11.02
C ARG A 343 -17.83 19.83 11.47
N LEU A 344 -17.34 20.99 11.90
CA LEU A 344 -15.98 21.14 12.42
C LEU A 344 -15.87 20.55 13.82
N HIS A 345 -14.79 19.83 14.07
CA HIS A 345 -14.43 19.28 15.37
C HIS A 345 -12.93 19.48 15.61
N ALA A 346 -12.53 19.58 16.87
CA ALA A 346 -11.13 19.78 17.23
C ALA A 346 -10.76 18.98 18.48
N VAL A 347 -9.58 18.36 18.45
CA VAL A 347 -9.00 17.62 19.58
C VAL A 347 -7.70 18.32 19.97
N LEU A 348 -7.51 18.64 21.24
CA LEU A 348 -6.20 19.05 21.76
C LEU A 348 -5.44 17.81 22.23
N ALA A 349 -4.26 17.60 21.67
CA ALA A 349 -3.42 16.43 21.96
C ALA A 349 -2.08 16.82 22.60
N GLU A 350 -1.54 16.00 23.48
CA GLU A 350 -0.17 16.19 23.96
C GLU A 350 0.86 15.90 22.85
N ASN A 351 0.62 14.80 22.11
CA ASN A 351 1.42 14.34 20.98
C ASN A 351 0.54 14.05 19.77
N VAL A 352 1.08 14.29 18.57
CA VAL A 352 0.44 13.96 17.29
C VAL A 352 1.38 13.11 16.46
N VAL A 353 0.87 12.03 15.88
CA VAL A 353 1.59 11.21 14.89
C VAL A 353 1.02 11.50 13.51
N MET A 354 1.81 12.14 12.66
CA MET A 354 1.53 12.37 11.25
C MET A 354 1.82 11.09 10.47
N ALA A 355 0.80 10.26 10.31
CA ALA A 355 0.82 9.00 9.56
C ALA A 355 0.20 9.10 8.15
N CYS A 356 0.08 10.33 7.64
CA CYS A 356 -0.38 10.63 6.30
C CYS A 356 0.81 10.94 5.36
N PRO A 357 0.63 10.80 4.03
CA PRO A 357 1.67 11.15 3.07
C PRO A 357 2.16 12.60 3.22
N LYS A 358 3.45 12.82 2.97
CA LYS A 358 4.12 14.11 3.13
C LYS A 358 3.60 15.17 2.15
N HIS A 359 3.14 14.74 0.97
CA HIS A 359 2.49 15.63 0.01
C HIS A 359 1.19 16.26 0.55
N VAL A 360 0.53 15.64 1.53
CA VAL A 360 -0.62 16.20 2.27
C VAL A 360 -0.16 16.87 3.57
N ALA A 361 0.72 16.20 4.34
CA ALA A 361 1.15 16.65 5.66
C ALA A 361 1.69 18.09 5.67
N LYS A 362 2.45 18.48 4.63
CA LYS A 362 3.05 19.82 4.47
C LYS A 362 2.05 20.97 4.45
N TYR A 363 0.78 20.66 4.18
CA TYR A 363 -0.31 21.61 4.14
C TYR A 363 -1.25 21.50 5.34
N LEU A 364 -1.30 20.35 6.01
CA LEU A 364 -2.04 20.18 7.26
C LEU A 364 -1.34 20.89 8.41
N LEU A 365 -0.01 20.89 8.42
CA LEU A 365 0.79 21.55 9.45
C LEU A 365 0.74 23.07 9.27
N HIS A 366 0.03 23.71 10.18
CA HIS A 366 -0.17 25.15 10.18
C HIS A 366 1.17 25.89 10.29
N ASP A 367 1.40 26.87 9.41
CA ASP A 367 2.61 27.68 9.37
C ASP A 367 3.94 26.91 9.19
N LEU A 368 3.92 25.65 8.72
CA LEU A 368 5.13 24.84 8.57
C LEU A 368 6.23 25.55 7.78
N ALA A 369 5.89 26.20 6.65
CA ALA A 369 6.87 26.91 5.83
C ALA A 369 7.60 28.05 6.55
N ARG A 370 6.95 28.64 7.57
CA ARG A 370 7.52 29.71 8.39
C ARG A 370 8.28 29.16 9.59
N LEU A 371 7.74 28.13 10.24
CA LEU A 371 8.26 27.56 11.48
C LEU A 371 9.42 26.58 11.24
N ASP A 372 9.40 25.89 10.11
CA ASP A 372 10.37 24.86 9.73
C ASP A 372 10.52 24.78 8.19
N PRO A 373 11.21 25.76 7.59
CA PRO A 373 11.37 25.85 6.14
C PRO A 373 12.16 24.66 5.56
N GLU A 374 13.08 24.08 6.33
CA GLU A 374 13.87 22.91 5.92
C GLU A 374 12.99 21.68 5.76
N LYS A 375 12.18 21.34 6.77
CA LYS A 375 11.23 20.22 6.68
C LYS A 375 10.22 20.45 5.56
N ARG A 376 9.74 21.69 5.39
CA ARG A 376 8.86 22.04 4.27
C ARG A 376 9.54 21.77 2.92
N ALA A 377 10.78 22.22 2.75
CA ALA A 377 11.53 21.99 1.51
C ALA A 377 11.74 20.49 1.26
N ALA A 378 12.08 19.69 2.28
CA ALA A 378 12.20 18.25 2.16
C ALA A 378 10.88 17.56 1.74
N MET A 379 9.72 18.01 2.25
CA MET A 379 8.42 17.51 1.80
C MET A 379 8.04 17.96 0.37
N ASP A 380 8.67 19.01 -0.15
CA ASP A 380 8.47 19.50 -1.51
C ASP A 380 9.34 18.77 -2.54
N THR A 381 10.45 18.14 -2.13
CA THR A 381 11.31 17.35 -3.03
C THR A 381 10.81 15.93 -3.27
N LEU A 382 9.94 15.41 -2.41
CA LEU A 382 9.37 14.06 -2.55
C LEU A 382 8.52 13.94 -3.82
N GLN A 383 8.91 13.00 -4.67
CA GLN A 383 8.13 12.58 -5.81
C GLN A 383 7.38 11.30 -5.49
N SER A 384 6.20 11.15 -6.09
CA SER A 384 5.45 9.90 -6.02
C SER A 384 4.86 9.56 -7.38
N ARG A 385 4.69 8.27 -7.62
CA ARG A 385 4.20 7.70 -8.86
C ARG A 385 2.83 7.07 -8.64
N ALA A 386 2.01 7.14 -9.67
CA ALA A 386 0.67 6.62 -9.64
C ALA A 386 0.65 5.14 -10.00
N TYR A 387 -0.40 4.44 -9.57
CA TYR A 387 -0.50 3.00 -9.71
C TYR A 387 -1.95 2.57 -9.92
N VAL A 388 -2.17 1.57 -10.75
CA VAL A 388 -3.47 0.90 -10.89
C VAL A 388 -3.30 -0.58 -10.53
N VAL A 389 -4.16 -1.08 -9.66
CA VAL A 389 -4.25 -2.50 -9.32
C VAL A 389 -5.53 -3.06 -9.90
N ILE A 390 -5.45 -4.18 -10.59
CA ILE A 390 -6.58 -4.79 -11.30
C ILE A 390 -6.83 -6.19 -10.73
N ASN A 391 -8.04 -6.45 -10.26
CA ASN A 391 -8.42 -7.77 -9.77
C ASN A 391 -9.39 -8.42 -10.76
N VAL A 392 -9.02 -9.59 -11.28
CA VAL A 392 -9.85 -10.42 -12.16
C VAL A 392 -10.46 -11.54 -11.32
N LEU A 393 -11.76 -11.46 -11.07
CA LEU A 393 -12.51 -12.44 -10.28
C LEU A 393 -12.94 -13.62 -11.17
N LEU A 394 -12.55 -14.84 -10.82
CA LEU A 394 -12.75 -16.05 -11.64
C LEU A 394 -13.60 -17.10 -10.94
N ASP A 395 -14.67 -17.58 -11.58
CA ASP A 395 -15.48 -18.71 -11.09
C ASP A 395 -14.82 -20.09 -11.39
N ARG A 396 -13.49 -20.13 -11.47
CA ARG A 396 -12.65 -21.32 -11.70
C ARG A 396 -11.31 -21.18 -10.96
N ALA A 397 -10.66 -22.30 -10.64
CA ALA A 397 -9.25 -22.30 -10.27
C ALA A 397 -8.35 -21.94 -11.46
N VAL A 398 -7.24 -21.28 -11.15
CA VAL A 398 -6.04 -21.25 -11.98
C VAL A 398 -5.18 -22.43 -11.54
N GLU A 399 -4.86 -23.34 -12.46
CA GLU A 399 -4.16 -24.60 -12.14
C GLU A 399 -2.66 -24.41 -11.92
N LEU A 400 -2.06 -23.39 -12.55
CA LEU A 400 -0.67 -23.03 -12.31
C LEU A 400 -0.55 -22.49 -10.89
N ASP A 401 0.31 -23.11 -10.08
CA ASP A 401 0.67 -22.62 -8.76
C ASP A 401 1.86 -21.66 -8.88
N PHE A 402 1.60 -20.38 -8.63
CA PHE A 402 2.58 -19.31 -8.70
C PHE A 402 2.21 -18.22 -7.69
N TYR A 403 3.19 -17.45 -7.23
CA TYR A 403 2.90 -16.21 -6.53
C TYR A 403 2.76 -15.05 -7.52
N ASP A 404 3.83 -14.69 -8.22
CA ASP A 404 3.91 -13.62 -9.21
C ASP A 404 4.50 -14.10 -10.55
N ILE A 405 4.08 -13.45 -11.64
CA ILE A 405 4.66 -13.60 -12.98
C ILE A 405 4.93 -12.20 -13.54
N PHE A 406 6.20 -11.86 -13.74
CA PHE A 406 6.58 -10.61 -14.43
C PHE A 406 6.31 -10.71 -15.93
N LEU A 407 5.77 -9.65 -16.54
CA LEU A 407 5.23 -9.66 -17.90
C LEU A 407 6.10 -8.85 -18.86
N LEU A 408 7.22 -9.42 -19.31
CA LEU A 408 8.15 -8.71 -20.21
C LEU A 408 7.62 -8.60 -21.64
N GLY A 409 6.85 -9.59 -22.12
CA GLY A 409 6.45 -9.67 -23.51
C GLY A 409 7.67 -9.76 -24.43
N ASP A 410 7.85 -8.77 -25.32
CA ASP A 410 9.09 -8.63 -26.09
C ASP A 410 10.09 -7.78 -25.29
N ALA A 411 11.12 -8.45 -24.76
CA ALA A 411 12.15 -7.79 -23.95
C ALA A 411 12.93 -6.72 -24.72
N THR A 412 13.05 -6.83 -26.06
CA THR A 412 13.76 -5.82 -26.87
C THR A 412 12.95 -4.53 -27.06
N ALA A 413 11.66 -4.57 -26.75
CA ALA A 413 10.73 -3.45 -26.79
C ALA A 413 10.20 -3.09 -25.40
N TYR A 414 10.91 -3.47 -24.33
CA TYR A 414 10.52 -3.11 -22.97
C TYR A 414 10.90 -1.65 -22.68
N PRO A 415 10.00 -0.81 -22.10
CA PRO A 415 10.28 0.62 -21.93
C PRO A 415 11.44 0.90 -20.99
N HIS A 416 12.41 1.72 -21.39
CA HIS A 416 13.64 1.97 -20.63
C HIS A 416 13.65 3.27 -19.81
N ASN A 417 12.62 4.11 -19.94
CA ASN A 417 12.50 5.38 -19.24
C ASN A 417 11.02 5.81 -19.14
N GLU A 418 10.76 6.90 -18.41
CA GLU A 418 9.40 7.39 -18.17
C GLU A 418 8.62 7.76 -19.46
N ASP A 419 9.29 8.30 -20.48
CA ASP A 419 8.64 8.68 -21.75
C ASP A 419 8.19 7.45 -22.53
N GLU A 420 9.06 6.45 -22.64
CA GLU A 420 8.73 5.17 -23.28
C GLU A 420 7.64 4.43 -22.49
N ALA A 421 7.68 4.47 -21.16
CA ALA A 421 6.67 3.81 -20.32
C ALA A 421 5.30 4.52 -20.39
N ALA A 422 5.28 5.84 -20.59
CA ALA A 422 4.05 6.58 -20.86
C ALA A 422 3.47 6.23 -22.24
N ALA A 423 4.32 6.08 -23.25
CA ALA A 423 3.92 5.69 -24.61
C ALA A 423 3.43 4.23 -24.69
N ASP A 424 4.06 3.35 -23.93
CA ASP A 424 3.74 1.92 -23.85
C ASP A 424 3.42 1.51 -22.40
N SER A 425 2.30 2.03 -21.93
CA SER A 425 1.82 1.77 -20.58
C SER A 425 1.16 0.39 -20.49
N ARG A 426 1.81 -0.49 -19.74
CA ARG A 426 1.48 -1.92 -19.63
C ARG A 426 1.45 -2.41 -18.18
N VAL A 427 0.72 -3.49 -17.96
CA VAL A 427 0.76 -4.26 -16.71
C VAL A 427 2.15 -4.87 -16.57
N ALA A 428 2.80 -4.68 -15.41
CA ALA A 428 4.16 -5.15 -15.15
C ALA A 428 4.19 -6.62 -14.68
N ASP A 429 3.21 -7.03 -13.88
CA ASP A 429 3.11 -8.40 -13.38
C ASP A 429 1.66 -8.83 -13.12
N VAL A 430 1.49 -10.14 -12.94
CA VAL A 430 0.25 -10.76 -12.47
C VAL A 430 0.56 -11.67 -11.29
N LEU A 431 -0.18 -11.48 -10.21
CA LEU A 431 -0.12 -12.29 -9.00
C LEU A 431 -1.33 -13.22 -8.89
N SER A 432 -1.09 -14.37 -8.28
CA SER A 432 -2.14 -15.20 -7.71
C SER A 432 -2.66 -14.53 -6.43
N GLY A 433 -3.75 -13.77 -6.55
CA GLY A 433 -4.39 -13.09 -5.42
C GLY A 433 -4.94 -14.03 -4.34
N HIS A 434 -4.92 -15.34 -4.61
CA HIS A 434 -5.34 -16.42 -3.72
C HIS A 434 -4.17 -17.32 -3.28
N PHE A 435 -2.91 -16.90 -3.50
CA PHE A 435 -1.71 -17.70 -3.23
C PHE A 435 -1.65 -18.30 -1.81
N ALA A 436 -1.97 -17.49 -0.80
CA ALA A 436 -2.01 -17.89 0.61
C ALA A 436 -3.41 -18.38 1.07
N HIS A 437 -4.35 -18.60 0.15
CA HIS A 437 -5.70 -19.01 0.51
C HIS A 437 -5.74 -20.46 1.01
N VAL A 438 -6.36 -20.67 2.16
CA VAL A 438 -6.74 -22.01 2.63
C VAL A 438 -8.14 -22.32 2.08
N PRO A 439 -8.33 -23.33 1.22
CA PRO A 439 -9.63 -23.66 0.63
C PRO A 439 -10.68 -23.97 1.70
N THR A 440 -11.85 -23.32 1.62
CA THR A 440 -12.96 -23.49 2.59
C THR A 440 -14.27 -24.02 1.98
N GLY A 441 -14.26 -24.52 0.75
CA GLY A 441 -15.47 -25.06 0.10
C GLY A 441 -15.21 -25.87 -1.18
N ASP A 442 -16.30 -26.35 -1.79
CA ASP A 442 -16.26 -27.36 -2.87
C ASP A 442 -16.00 -26.80 -4.29
N VAL A 443 -16.12 -25.49 -4.51
CA VAL A 443 -15.96 -24.88 -5.85
C VAL A 443 -14.65 -24.11 -5.93
N PRO A 444 -13.71 -24.52 -6.79
CA PRO A 444 -12.46 -23.80 -6.99
C PRO A 444 -12.74 -22.42 -7.60
N ARG A 445 -12.19 -21.38 -6.98
CA ARG A 445 -12.26 -20.00 -7.45
C ARG A 445 -10.89 -19.37 -7.27
N SER A 446 -10.60 -18.40 -8.13
CA SER A 446 -9.33 -17.69 -8.12
C SER A 446 -9.56 -16.20 -8.29
N VAL A 447 -8.58 -15.44 -7.81
CA VAL A 447 -8.42 -14.03 -8.13
C VAL A 447 -7.04 -13.86 -8.71
N LEU A 448 -6.94 -13.22 -9.88
CA LEU A 448 -5.68 -12.69 -10.39
C LEU A 448 -5.60 -11.22 -9.98
N THR A 449 -4.45 -10.79 -9.47
CA THR A 449 -4.17 -9.39 -9.13
C THR A 449 -3.06 -8.90 -10.04
N LEU A 450 -3.35 -7.94 -10.91
CA LEU A 450 -2.42 -7.41 -11.89
C LEU A 450 -1.96 -6.04 -11.44
N TYR A 451 -0.66 -5.81 -11.48
CA TYR A 451 -0.06 -4.54 -11.09
C TYR A 451 0.30 -3.72 -12.33
N TRP A 452 -0.28 -2.53 -12.42
CA TRP A 452 -0.09 -1.61 -13.53
C TRP A 452 0.53 -0.31 -13.01
N PRO A 453 1.88 -0.23 -12.96
CA PRO A 453 2.56 1.00 -12.60
C PRO A 453 2.34 2.07 -13.67
N LEU A 454 2.30 3.33 -13.23
CA LEU A 454 2.35 4.49 -14.12
C LEU A 454 3.67 5.23 -13.85
N PRO A 455 4.83 4.71 -14.31
CA PRO A 455 6.15 5.16 -13.88
C PRO A 455 6.61 6.44 -14.59
N TRP A 456 5.73 7.43 -14.65
CA TRP A 456 6.02 8.74 -15.19
C TRP A 456 5.29 9.82 -14.38
N SER A 457 5.90 11.01 -14.33
CA SER A 457 5.48 12.09 -13.42
C SER A 457 4.02 12.55 -13.58
N THR A 458 3.49 12.50 -14.79
CA THR A 458 2.11 12.92 -15.09
C THR A 458 1.10 11.77 -15.06
N GLY A 459 1.51 10.53 -14.72
CA GLY A 459 0.62 9.36 -14.72
C GLY A 459 -0.65 9.55 -13.89
N ARG A 460 -0.53 10.23 -12.74
CA ARG A 460 -1.67 10.60 -11.90
C ARG A 460 -2.73 11.42 -12.65
N GLN A 461 -2.35 12.33 -13.53
CA GLN A 461 -3.27 13.21 -14.24
C GLN A 461 -4.30 12.41 -15.02
N THR A 462 -3.85 11.33 -15.67
CA THR A 462 -4.72 10.44 -16.45
C THR A 462 -5.73 9.65 -15.60
N LEU A 463 -5.53 9.53 -14.28
CA LEU A 463 -6.50 8.95 -13.35
C LEU A 463 -7.61 9.94 -12.96
N VAL A 464 -7.30 11.24 -12.95
CA VAL A 464 -8.19 12.32 -12.45
C VAL A 464 -8.86 13.11 -13.57
N GLU A 465 -8.31 13.09 -14.77
CA GLU A 465 -8.83 13.81 -15.93
C GLU A 465 -9.97 13.01 -16.58
N GLY A 466 -11.21 13.43 -16.31
CA GLY A 466 -12.42 12.93 -16.98
C GLY A 466 -13.34 12.11 -16.08
N ALA A 467 -14.66 12.30 -16.25
CA ALA A 467 -15.68 11.57 -15.50
C ALA A 467 -15.68 10.05 -15.80
N ASP A 468 -15.10 9.65 -16.94
CA ASP A 468 -15.07 8.29 -17.47
C ASP A 468 -13.66 7.68 -17.53
N SER A 469 -12.68 8.21 -16.79
CA SER A 469 -11.29 7.70 -16.80
C SER A 469 -11.20 6.18 -16.55
N TRP A 470 -12.11 5.63 -15.75
CA TRP A 470 -12.21 4.18 -15.54
C TRP A 470 -12.46 3.39 -16.84
N ARG A 471 -13.24 3.90 -17.78
CA ARG A 471 -13.55 3.23 -19.05
C ARG A 471 -12.34 3.21 -19.96
N ASP A 472 -11.62 4.34 -20.07
CA ASP A 472 -10.41 4.45 -20.88
C ASP A 472 -9.35 3.43 -20.44
N TYR A 473 -9.16 3.28 -19.13
CA TYR A 473 -8.29 2.25 -18.56
C TYR A 473 -8.80 0.83 -18.84
N ALA A 474 -10.12 0.60 -18.74
CA ALA A 474 -10.72 -0.70 -19.05
C ALA A 474 -10.49 -1.11 -20.52
N GLU A 475 -10.63 -0.17 -21.46
CA GLU A 475 -10.38 -0.41 -22.89
C GLU A 475 -8.90 -0.74 -23.15
N ARG A 476 -7.98 0.00 -22.52
CA ARG A 476 -6.52 -0.20 -22.66
C ARG A 476 -6.04 -1.53 -22.07
N VAL A 477 -6.59 -1.95 -20.92
CA VAL A 477 -6.13 -3.18 -20.25
C VAL A 477 -6.82 -4.44 -20.78
N ALA A 478 -8.01 -4.35 -21.37
CA ALA A 478 -8.74 -5.50 -21.90
C ALA A 478 -7.91 -6.44 -22.80
N PRO A 479 -7.14 -5.97 -23.81
CA PRO A 479 -6.29 -6.85 -24.60
C PRO A 479 -5.17 -7.51 -23.79
N GLN A 480 -4.62 -6.82 -22.79
CA GLN A 480 -3.57 -7.36 -21.91
C GLN A 480 -4.15 -8.47 -21.00
N ILE A 481 -5.34 -8.26 -20.43
CA ILE A 481 -6.04 -9.27 -19.63
C ILE A 481 -6.30 -10.54 -20.46
N ARG A 482 -6.75 -10.41 -21.72
CA ARG A 482 -6.94 -11.58 -22.60
C ARG A 482 -5.66 -12.35 -22.87
N ARG A 483 -4.54 -11.64 -23.02
CA ARG A 483 -3.22 -12.24 -23.20
C ARG A 483 -2.84 -13.07 -21.97
N ILE A 484 -3.00 -12.48 -20.78
CA ILE A 484 -2.72 -13.13 -19.49
C ILE A 484 -3.63 -14.34 -19.27
N LEU A 485 -4.94 -14.21 -19.52
CA LEU A 485 -5.89 -15.32 -19.41
C LEU A 485 -5.54 -16.49 -20.33
N ARG A 486 -5.16 -16.21 -21.60
CA ARG A 486 -4.72 -17.26 -22.53
C ARG A 486 -3.43 -17.94 -22.07
N MET A 487 -2.47 -17.16 -21.57
CA MET A 487 -1.21 -17.69 -21.05
C MET A 487 -1.42 -18.63 -19.86
N LEU A 488 -2.42 -18.34 -19.02
CA LEU A 488 -2.80 -19.15 -17.86
C LEU A 488 -3.85 -20.23 -18.16
N ASP A 489 -4.19 -20.45 -19.44
CA ASP A 489 -5.25 -21.38 -19.88
C ASP A 489 -6.62 -21.16 -19.19
N VAL A 490 -6.99 -19.90 -18.99
CA VAL A 490 -8.27 -19.49 -18.38
C VAL A 490 -9.21 -18.94 -19.46
N PRO A 491 -10.33 -19.62 -19.77
CA PRO A 491 -11.32 -19.09 -20.72
C PRO A 491 -12.03 -17.83 -20.20
N GLU A 492 -12.24 -16.83 -21.07
CA GLU A 492 -12.92 -15.56 -20.73
C GLU A 492 -14.31 -15.75 -20.11
N LEU A 493 -15.01 -16.84 -20.41
CA LEU A 493 -16.35 -17.13 -19.86
C LEU A 493 -16.36 -17.28 -18.32
N PHE A 494 -15.21 -17.56 -17.71
CA PHE A 494 -15.08 -17.69 -16.26
C PHE A 494 -14.79 -16.36 -15.55
N VAL A 495 -14.58 -15.27 -16.31
CA VAL A 495 -14.39 -13.93 -15.75
C VAL A 495 -15.74 -13.41 -15.24
N ARG A 496 -15.88 -13.30 -13.92
CA ARG A 496 -17.09 -12.81 -13.28
C ARG A 496 -17.14 -11.29 -13.27
N GLN A 497 -16.02 -10.66 -12.92
CA GLN A 497 -15.86 -9.21 -12.91
C GLN A 497 -14.37 -8.85 -12.90
N ILE A 498 -14.02 -7.78 -13.60
CA ILE A 498 -12.72 -7.11 -13.51
C ILE A 498 -12.89 -5.82 -12.73
N ARG A 499 -12.07 -5.61 -11.71
CA ARG A 499 -12.14 -4.44 -10.82
C ARG A 499 -10.82 -3.70 -10.90
N MET A 500 -10.86 -2.38 -10.88
CA MET A 500 -9.66 -1.53 -10.92
C MET A 500 -9.64 -0.63 -9.69
N THR A 501 -8.47 -0.51 -9.07
CA THR A 501 -8.19 0.39 -7.95
C THR A 501 -7.10 1.35 -8.38
N ALA A 502 -7.35 2.65 -8.24
CA ALA A 502 -6.42 3.70 -8.64
C ALA A 502 -5.82 4.40 -7.42
N TRP A 503 -4.49 4.54 -7.44
CA TRP A 503 -3.70 5.21 -6.41
C TRP A 503 -2.86 6.31 -7.06
N GLY A 504 -3.09 7.56 -6.68
CA GLY A 504 -2.45 8.71 -7.31
C GLY A 504 -1.03 8.98 -6.83
N HIS A 505 -0.68 8.49 -5.63
CA HIS A 505 0.59 8.79 -4.95
C HIS A 505 1.09 7.60 -4.12
N ALA A 506 0.83 6.36 -4.56
CA ALA A 506 1.13 5.18 -3.75
C ALA A 506 2.63 4.92 -3.58
N MET A 507 3.42 5.25 -4.60
CA MET A 507 4.83 4.87 -4.69
C MET A 507 5.72 6.09 -4.53
N PRO A 508 6.29 6.37 -3.34
CA PRO A 508 7.34 7.38 -3.24
C PRO A 508 8.58 6.93 -4.01
N LEU A 509 9.31 7.88 -4.60
CA LEU A 509 10.49 7.60 -5.42
C LEU A 509 11.76 8.06 -4.69
N ALA A 510 12.60 7.11 -4.30
CA ALA A 510 13.89 7.38 -3.67
C ALA A 510 14.94 7.79 -4.71
N ARG A 511 15.03 9.10 -4.99
CA ARG A 511 16.04 9.66 -5.89
C ARG A 511 17.46 9.48 -5.33
N PRO A 512 18.49 9.48 -6.19
CA PRO A 512 19.87 9.62 -5.76
C PRO A 512 20.07 10.79 -4.79
N GLY A 513 20.77 10.50 -3.69
CA GLY A 513 21.09 11.42 -2.62
C GLY A 513 19.98 11.69 -1.61
N HIS A 514 18.79 11.06 -1.71
CA HIS A 514 17.68 11.27 -0.78
C HIS A 514 18.07 11.07 0.70
N ILE A 515 18.95 10.11 0.97
CA ILE A 515 19.47 9.85 2.31
C ILE A 515 20.71 10.72 2.55
N ALA A 516 21.66 10.71 1.61
CA ALA A 516 22.97 11.36 1.78
C ALA A 516 22.91 12.88 1.92
N ASP A 517 21.89 13.55 1.35
CA ASP A 517 21.72 15.00 1.44
C ASP A 517 20.91 15.48 2.65
N GLY A 518 20.48 14.56 3.52
CA GLY A 518 19.72 14.87 4.74
C GLY A 518 18.21 15.00 4.53
N THR A 519 17.67 14.79 3.32
CA THR A 519 16.21 14.84 3.08
C THR A 519 15.47 13.86 3.99
N ALA A 520 15.92 12.61 4.07
CA ALA A 520 15.30 11.59 4.95
C ALA A 520 15.29 12.00 6.44
N GLU A 521 16.38 12.58 6.94
CA GLU A 521 16.49 13.08 8.31
C GLU A 521 15.52 14.24 8.56
N ALA A 522 15.50 15.22 7.67
CA ALA A 522 14.61 16.38 7.75
C ALA A 522 13.13 15.96 7.70
N LEU A 523 12.77 14.89 6.98
CA LEU A 523 11.41 14.35 6.97
C LEU A 523 11.04 13.66 8.29
N ARG A 524 11.97 12.89 8.86
CA ARG A 524 11.75 12.04 10.05
C ARG A 524 11.74 12.80 11.37
N ARG A 525 12.60 13.80 11.53
CA ARG A 525 12.76 14.50 12.82
C ARG A 525 11.43 15.06 13.34
N PRO A 526 11.14 14.98 14.64
CA PRO A 526 9.90 15.53 15.18
C PRO A 526 9.83 17.05 14.96
N PHE A 527 8.61 17.58 14.90
CA PHE A 527 8.35 19.01 14.85
C PHE A 527 7.88 19.49 16.23
N ALA A 528 8.68 20.39 16.82
CA ALA A 528 8.50 20.94 18.17
C ALA A 528 8.35 19.86 19.26
N GLU A 529 9.01 18.72 19.12
CA GLU A 529 8.99 17.57 20.06
C GLU A 529 7.61 16.99 20.39
N ARG A 530 6.56 17.41 19.66
CA ARG A 530 5.16 17.00 19.88
C ARG A 530 4.52 16.38 18.66
N ILE A 531 5.03 16.68 17.48
CA ILE A 531 4.49 16.20 16.20
C ILE A 531 5.52 15.26 15.57
N HIS A 532 5.18 13.98 15.52
CA HIS A 532 6.06 12.89 15.07
C HIS A 532 5.63 12.41 13.69
N PHE A 533 6.54 11.83 12.90
CA PHE A 533 6.27 11.43 11.51
C PHE A 533 6.53 9.94 11.30
N VAL A 534 5.48 9.19 10.94
CA VAL A 534 5.57 7.75 10.64
C VAL A 534 4.96 7.50 9.28
N HIS A 535 5.77 7.28 8.24
CA HIS A 535 5.25 7.00 6.89
C HIS A 535 6.38 6.51 6.00
N GLN A 536 6.08 5.63 5.04
CA GLN A 536 7.02 5.18 4.00
C GLN A 536 7.81 6.32 3.32
N ASP A 537 7.17 7.47 3.12
CA ASP A 537 7.76 8.70 2.56
C ASP A 537 9.02 9.18 3.29
N ASN A 538 9.20 8.83 4.57
CA ASN A 538 10.38 9.18 5.35
C ASN A 538 11.67 8.66 4.69
N TRP A 539 11.60 7.46 4.12
CA TRP A 539 12.71 6.79 3.44
C TRP A 539 12.52 6.75 1.91
N ALA A 540 11.39 7.28 1.43
CA ALA A 540 10.96 7.21 0.04
C ALA A 540 10.95 5.78 -0.55
N LEU A 541 10.72 4.78 0.31
CA LEU A 541 10.65 3.36 -0.04
C LEU A 541 9.22 2.84 0.17
N PRO A 542 8.60 2.18 -0.83
CA PRO A 542 7.23 1.67 -0.74
C PRO A 542 7.11 0.36 0.07
N ALA A 543 7.78 0.26 1.22
CA ALA A 543 7.82 -0.93 2.06
C ALA A 543 6.96 -0.80 3.33
N VAL A 544 6.37 -1.93 3.76
CA VAL A 544 5.63 -2.03 5.02
C VAL A 544 6.58 -1.90 6.20
N GLU A 545 7.77 -2.46 6.08
CA GLU A 545 8.84 -2.50 7.05
C GLU A 545 9.23 -1.08 7.48
N ASN A 546 9.39 -0.15 6.52
CA ASN A 546 9.68 1.26 6.85
C ASN A 546 8.57 1.88 7.70
N CYS A 547 7.29 1.54 7.42
CA CYS A 547 6.16 2.04 8.20
C CYS A 547 6.17 1.49 9.64
N LEU A 548 6.51 0.21 9.81
CA LEU A 548 6.50 -0.47 11.11
C LEU A 548 7.71 -0.07 11.98
N LEU A 549 8.90 0.02 11.39
CA LEU A 549 10.13 0.42 12.09
C LEU A 549 10.10 1.91 12.49
N ASP A 550 9.54 2.79 11.66
CA ASP A 550 9.29 4.18 12.06
C ASP A 550 8.26 4.24 13.20
N ALA A 551 7.22 3.40 13.17
CA ALA A 551 6.21 3.35 14.22
C ALA A 551 6.81 2.87 15.55
N GLU A 552 7.69 1.87 15.52
CA GLU A 552 8.45 1.41 16.68
C GLU A 552 9.29 2.53 17.29
N THR A 553 10.08 3.21 16.46
CA THR A 553 10.96 4.30 16.88
C THR A 553 10.16 5.44 17.53
N VAL A 554 9.08 5.87 16.88
CA VAL A 554 8.23 6.97 17.39
C VAL A 554 7.47 6.55 18.65
N ALA A 555 6.95 5.33 18.71
CA ALA A 555 6.26 4.85 19.91
C ALA A 555 7.20 4.80 21.13
N ALA A 556 8.46 4.38 20.93
CA ALA A 556 9.48 4.40 21.97
C ALA A 556 9.81 5.84 22.42
N ALA A 557 9.96 6.78 21.47
CA ALA A 557 10.22 8.19 21.78
C ALA A 557 9.07 8.86 22.56
N ILE A 558 7.81 8.61 22.17
CA ILE A 558 6.62 9.12 22.87
C ILE A 558 6.56 8.56 24.30
N ARG A 559 6.84 7.26 24.49
CA ARG A 559 6.89 6.64 25.81
C ARG A 559 8.01 7.18 26.70
N ALA A 560 9.15 7.54 26.11
CA ALA A 560 10.27 8.12 26.83
C ALA A 560 10.07 9.59 27.24
N GLY A 561 9.09 10.30 26.64
CA GLY A 561 8.78 11.69 26.97
C GLY A 561 9.74 12.72 26.39
N ALA A 562 10.06 12.60 25.08
CA ALA A 562 10.87 13.58 24.32
C ALA A 562 12.24 13.93 24.93
N ALA A 563 12.98 12.91 25.39
CA ALA A 563 14.36 13.06 25.86
C ALA A 563 15.31 11.98 25.29
N ALA A 564 15.03 11.47 24.09
CA ALA A 564 15.97 10.63 23.35
C ALA A 564 16.22 11.27 21.97
N GLY A 565 17.14 12.23 21.93
CA GLY A 565 17.81 12.55 20.68
C GLY A 565 18.52 11.28 20.21
N VAL A 566 18.13 10.79 19.04
CA VAL A 566 18.88 9.80 18.25
C VAL A 566 19.63 10.57 17.19
#